data_AF-A0A1F8SAB5-F1
#
_entry.id   AF-A0A1F8SAB5-F1
#
_cell.length_a   1.000
_cell.length_b   1.000
_cell.length_c   1.000
_cell.angle_alpha   90.00
_cell.angle_beta   90.00
_cell.angle_gamma   90.00
#
_symmetry.space_group_name_H-M   'P 1'
#
loop_
_entity.id
_entity.type
_entity.pdbx_description
1 polymer ?
#
loop_
_entity_poly.entity_id
_entity_poly.type
_entity_poly.pdbx_seq_one_letter_code
_entity_poly.pdbx_strand_id
1 'polypeptide(L)'
;MIAVIVGVSAFVLTSAASPTYACTRVDTVQAPVEGEIGQVQPDQGNAHIQVGDKVTYTVCPPASGKHVNSSGFGPLQPRVYGPDDTSAPTGWVHNLEHGALVLLYSCDRGACDDASIQQLGGFAQGFPDSPVCGLQPGIVGPVIARFEQMPTKYAALVWDRVLYLETLDNQQVYDFYTAYGERVSGSSWITPPEPQCAAPSPSAAPSASPSPDASASPSTGASPSAEPSPS
;
A
#
# COMPACT_ATOMS: atom_id res chain seq x y z
N MET A 1 30.91 19.74 69.16
CA MET A 1 30.12 18.86 68.28
C MET A 1 30.04 19.54 66.93
N ILE A 2 30.69 19.01 65.89
CA ILE A 2 30.64 19.53 64.52
C ILE A 2 29.75 18.57 63.73
N ALA A 3 28.61 19.05 63.25
CA ALA A 3 27.71 18.30 62.39
C ALA A 3 28.15 18.49 60.94
N VAL A 4 28.63 17.41 60.30
CA VAL A 4 28.90 17.36 58.86
C VAL A 4 27.65 16.77 58.20
N ILE A 5 26.89 17.60 57.50
CA ILE A 5 25.79 17.16 56.66
C ILE A 5 26.36 16.76 55.31
N VAL A 6 26.47 15.45 55.06
CA VAL A 6 26.80 14.88 53.76
C VAL A 6 25.51 14.83 52.93
N GLY A 7 25.36 15.77 52.01
CA GLY A 7 24.28 15.74 51.02
C GLY A 7 24.62 14.76 49.90
N VAL A 8 23.88 13.64 49.81
CA VAL A 8 23.96 12.71 48.69
C VAL A 8 22.98 13.16 47.62
N SER A 9 23.48 13.77 46.55
CA SER A 9 22.69 14.09 45.35
C SER A 9 22.53 12.83 44.51
N ALA A 10 21.35 12.22 44.51
CA ALA A 10 21.01 11.13 43.61
C ALA A 10 20.74 11.68 42.20
N PHE A 11 21.68 11.47 41.28
CA PHE A 11 21.49 11.76 39.85
C PHE A 11 20.74 10.58 39.23
N VAL A 12 19.46 10.77 38.89
CA VAL A 12 18.69 9.78 38.13
C VAL A 12 19.08 9.93 36.66
N LEU A 13 19.93 9.03 36.17
CA LEU A 13 20.24 8.91 34.75
C LEU A 13 19.05 8.23 34.06
N THR A 14 18.19 9.01 33.41
CA THR A 14 17.18 8.49 32.48
C THR A 14 17.89 8.07 31.20
N SER A 15 18.14 6.77 31.03
CA SER A 15 18.60 6.21 29.75
C SER A 15 17.49 6.33 28.71
N ALA A 16 17.54 7.36 27.87
CA ALA A 16 16.72 7.41 26.67
C ALA A 16 17.20 6.33 25.69
N ALA A 17 16.39 5.30 25.46
CA ALA A 17 16.67 4.31 24.43
C ALA A 17 16.74 5.01 23.07
N SER A 18 17.79 4.74 22.29
CA SER A 18 17.87 5.26 20.92
C SER A 18 16.73 4.69 20.07
N PRO A 19 16.12 5.48 19.16
CA PRO A 19 15.08 4.97 18.28
C PRO A 19 15.62 3.81 17.41
N THR A 20 14.77 2.83 17.13
CA THR A 20 15.08 1.67 16.27
C THR A 20 15.13 2.04 14.78
N TYR A 21 14.67 3.24 14.43
CA TYR A 21 14.77 3.79 13.08
C TYR A 21 15.31 5.22 13.09
N ALA A 22 15.86 5.63 11.96
CA ALA A 22 16.16 7.00 11.62
C ALA A 22 15.76 7.27 10.17
N CYS A 23 15.58 8.54 9.82
CA CYS A 23 15.41 8.99 8.45
C CYS A 23 16.51 9.97 8.08
N THR A 24 17.05 9.86 6.87
CA THR A 24 18.03 10.81 6.34
C THR A 24 17.39 12.18 6.12
N ARG A 25 16.13 12.21 5.66
CA ARG A 25 15.31 13.42 5.54
C ARG A 25 13.84 13.11 5.74
N VAL A 26 13.10 14.11 6.20
CA VAL A 26 11.64 14.13 6.02
C VAL A 26 11.37 14.46 4.56
N ASP A 27 10.48 13.70 3.95
CA ASP A 27 10.06 13.94 2.57
C ASP A 27 9.28 15.26 2.47
N THR A 28 9.24 15.82 1.28
CA THR A 28 8.58 17.10 1.01
C THR A 28 7.38 16.87 0.11
N VAL A 29 6.30 17.61 0.32
CA VAL A 29 5.16 17.59 -0.60
C VAL A 29 5.61 18.15 -1.95
N GLN A 30 5.47 17.33 -2.99
CA GLN A 30 5.74 17.69 -4.37
C GLN A 30 4.44 17.94 -5.11
N ALA A 31 4.48 18.78 -6.14
CA ALA A 31 3.35 18.90 -7.04
C ALA A 31 3.12 17.53 -7.72
N PRO A 32 1.86 17.05 -7.79
CA PRO A 32 1.57 15.80 -8.48
C PRO A 32 1.96 15.93 -9.95
N VAL A 33 2.52 14.84 -10.51
CA VAL A 33 2.65 14.71 -11.96
C VAL A 33 1.25 14.70 -12.57
N GLU A 34 1.08 15.32 -13.74
CA GLU A 34 -0.23 15.38 -14.39
C GLU A 34 -0.82 13.98 -14.58
N GLY A 35 -2.07 13.79 -14.13
CA GLY A 35 -2.75 12.50 -14.21
C GLY A 35 -2.36 11.48 -13.13
N GLU A 36 -1.49 11.84 -12.19
CA GLU A 36 -1.00 10.95 -11.13
C GLU A 36 -1.42 11.43 -9.72
N ILE A 37 -1.77 10.49 -8.83
CA ILE A 37 -2.18 10.80 -7.45
C ILE A 37 -1.03 10.48 -6.48
N GLY A 38 -0.63 11.45 -5.67
CA GLY A 38 0.52 11.31 -4.78
C GLY A 38 1.86 11.28 -5.54
N GLN A 39 2.95 11.16 -4.81
CA GLN A 39 4.31 11.20 -5.32
C GLN A 39 5.04 9.87 -5.13
N VAL A 40 5.93 9.57 -6.07
CA VAL A 40 6.80 8.38 -6.03
C VAL A 40 7.96 8.63 -5.06
N GLN A 41 8.24 7.65 -4.21
CA GLN A 41 9.42 7.60 -3.37
C GLN A 41 10.46 6.64 -3.96
N PRO A 42 11.75 6.81 -3.63
CA PRO A 42 12.78 5.85 -4.03
C PRO A 42 12.49 4.46 -3.44
N ASP A 43 12.63 3.42 -4.26
CA ASP A 43 12.64 2.04 -3.77
C ASP A 43 13.87 1.80 -2.90
N GLN A 44 13.63 1.41 -1.65
CA GLN A 44 14.67 1.13 -0.65
C GLN A 44 14.90 -0.38 -0.46
N GLY A 45 14.32 -1.21 -1.33
CA GLY A 45 14.32 -2.65 -1.26
C GLY A 45 13.37 -3.19 -0.19
N ASN A 46 13.48 -4.48 0.10
CA ASN A 46 12.52 -5.19 0.96
C ASN A 46 13.18 -6.18 1.93
N ALA A 47 14.44 -5.96 2.29
CA ALA A 47 15.17 -6.91 3.11
C ALA A 47 14.59 -7.04 4.54
N HIS A 48 14.25 -8.25 4.95
CA HIS A 48 13.85 -8.56 6.33
C HIS A 48 15.02 -8.39 7.30
N ILE A 49 14.73 -7.85 8.48
CA ILE A 49 15.69 -7.63 9.58
C ILE A 49 15.19 -8.26 10.88
N GLN A 50 16.07 -8.34 11.87
CA GLN A 50 15.69 -8.81 13.21
C GLN A 50 15.03 -7.70 14.02
N VAL A 51 14.23 -8.11 15.01
CA VAL A 51 13.65 -7.18 15.98
C VAL A 51 14.78 -6.47 16.74
N GLY A 52 14.70 -5.14 16.80
CA GLY A 52 15.69 -4.30 17.50
C GLY A 52 16.87 -3.87 16.64
N ASP A 53 17.00 -4.38 15.41
CA ASP A 53 17.97 -3.85 14.45
C ASP A 53 17.69 -2.36 14.17
N LYS A 54 18.76 -1.58 14.05
CA LYS A 54 18.64 -0.16 13.70
C LYS A 54 18.52 -0.01 12.19
N VAL A 55 17.50 0.73 11.75
CA VAL A 55 17.25 1.01 10.33
C VAL A 55 17.45 2.48 10.03
N THR A 56 17.94 2.79 8.83
CA THR A 56 17.91 4.14 8.29
C THR A 56 17.17 4.11 6.97
N TYR A 57 16.05 4.84 6.91
CA TYR A 57 15.35 5.10 5.66
C TYR A 57 15.88 6.40 5.05
N THR A 58 15.94 6.45 3.73
CA THR A 58 16.36 7.63 2.98
C THR A 58 15.33 8.76 3.09
N VAL A 59 14.04 8.42 3.17
CA VAL A 59 12.92 9.37 3.27
C VAL A 59 11.90 8.94 4.31
N CYS A 60 11.15 9.91 4.82
CA CYS A 60 10.18 9.75 5.88
C CYS A 60 8.86 10.43 5.48
N PRO A 61 7.69 9.78 5.61
CA PRO A 61 7.53 8.37 5.99
C PRO A 61 8.06 7.41 4.92
N PRO A 62 8.58 6.24 5.31
CA PRO A 62 9.08 5.25 4.34
C PRO A 62 7.94 4.45 3.72
N ALA A 63 7.85 4.46 2.40
CA ALA A 63 6.95 3.61 1.61
C ALA A 63 7.57 2.27 1.18
N SER A 64 8.85 2.05 1.46
CA SER A 64 9.59 0.81 1.20
C SER A 64 10.84 0.74 2.07
N GLY A 65 11.53 -0.39 2.06
CA GLY A 65 12.81 -0.58 2.73
C GLY A 65 12.84 -1.78 3.67
N LYS A 66 13.88 -1.81 4.50
CA LYS A 66 14.09 -2.85 5.51
C LYS A 66 12.95 -2.87 6.53
N HIS A 67 12.51 -4.06 6.90
CA HIS A 67 11.36 -4.22 7.80
C HIS A 67 11.39 -5.56 8.53
N VAL A 68 10.60 -5.70 9.59
CA VAL A 68 10.64 -6.85 10.48
C VAL A 68 9.59 -7.88 10.06
N ASN A 69 10.01 -9.13 9.95
CA ASN A 69 9.12 -10.28 9.82
C ASN A 69 9.12 -11.08 11.13
N SER A 70 8.32 -10.63 12.09
CA SER A 70 8.23 -11.23 13.42
C SER A 70 6.89 -10.90 14.05
N SER A 71 6.22 -11.92 14.58
CA SER A 71 4.92 -11.78 15.24
C SER A 71 4.97 -10.73 16.35
N GLY A 72 4.01 -9.80 16.33
CA GLY A 72 3.93 -8.68 17.26
C GLY A 72 4.73 -7.44 16.84
N PHE A 73 5.56 -7.51 15.79
CA PHE A 73 6.38 -6.40 15.29
C PHE A 73 6.10 -6.06 13.82
N GLY A 74 5.86 -7.06 12.97
CA GLY A 74 5.61 -6.88 11.54
C GLY A 74 5.28 -8.22 10.85
N PRO A 75 4.28 -8.27 9.94
CA PRO A 75 3.37 -7.17 9.60
C PRO A 75 2.49 -6.79 10.79
N LEU A 76 2.07 -5.53 10.83
CA LEU A 76 1.13 -5.05 11.84
C LEU A 76 -0.26 -5.60 11.57
N GLN A 77 -1.05 -5.77 12.63
CA GLN A 77 -2.46 -6.12 12.49
C GLN A 77 -3.20 -4.98 11.79
N PRO A 78 -4.03 -5.24 10.77
CA PRO A 78 -4.82 -4.18 10.13
C PRO A 78 -5.89 -3.65 11.09
N ARG A 79 -5.68 -2.44 11.61
CA ARG A 79 -6.59 -1.74 12.53
C ARG A 79 -6.23 -0.26 12.63
N VAL A 80 -7.03 0.47 13.40
CA VAL A 80 -6.66 1.80 13.92
C VAL A 80 -5.76 1.62 15.15
N TYR A 81 -4.55 2.15 15.07
CA TYR A 81 -3.65 2.31 16.22
C TYR A 81 -3.88 3.70 16.81
N GLY A 82 -4.18 3.78 18.12
CA GLY A 82 -4.37 5.03 18.83
C GLY A 82 -3.06 5.79 19.10
N PRO A 83 -3.12 7.02 19.61
CA PRO A 83 -1.93 7.87 19.83
C PRO A 83 -0.86 7.27 20.74
N ASP A 84 -1.28 6.39 21.66
CA ASP A 84 -0.44 5.71 22.64
C ASP A 84 -0.11 4.26 22.25
N ASP A 85 -0.64 3.77 21.13
CA ASP A 85 -0.34 2.43 20.65
C ASP A 85 1.06 2.36 20.03
N THR A 86 1.74 1.24 20.25
CA THR A 86 3.03 0.98 19.60
C THR A 86 2.81 0.64 18.12
N SER A 87 3.36 1.49 17.25
CA SER A 87 3.57 1.21 15.83
C SER A 87 4.95 1.74 15.43
N ALA A 88 5.66 1.01 14.56
CA ALA A 88 7.01 1.39 14.12
C ALA A 88 7.15 1.19 12.60
N PRO A 89 7.99 1.97 11.90
CA PRO A 89 8.11 1.88 10.45
C PRO A 89 8.41 0.49 9.91
N THR A 90 9.28 -0.22 10.61
CA THR A 90 9.63 -1.61 10.28
C THR A 90 8.44 -2.58 10.34
N GLY A 91 7.35 -2.22 11.01
CA GLY A 91 6.13 -3.02 11.04
C GLY A 91 5.23 -2.76 9.85
N TRP A 92 4.83 -1.49 9.61
CA TRP A 92 3.91 -1.19 8.52
C TRP A 92 4.55 -1.25 7.13
N VAL A 93 5.87 -1.08 7.01
CA VAL A 93 6.57 -1.31 5.73
C VAL A 93 6.42 -2.77 5.27
N HIS A 94 6.29 -3.72 6.21
CA HIS A 94 5.97 -5.11 5.86
C HIS A 94 4.53 -5.23 5.33
N ASN A 95 3.56 -4.52 5.91
CA ASN A 95 2.20 -4.46 5.34
C ASN A 95 2.22 -3.89 3.92
N LEU A 96 3.03 -2.85 3.66
CA LEU A 96 3.22 -2.30 2.31
C LEU A 96 3.82 -3.34 1.35
N GLU A 97 4.78 -4.17 1.78
CA GLU A 97 5.32 -5.29 0.99
C GLU A 97 4.24 -6.31 0.60
N HIS A 98 3.22 -6.46 1.45
CA HIS A 98 2.05 -7.31 1.16
C HIS A 98 0.89 -6.56 0.51
N GLY A 99 1.10 -5.33 0.03
CA GLY A 99 0.11 -4.61 -0.77
C GLY A 99 -0.96 -3.89 0.04
N ALA A 100 -0.79 -3.77 1.34
CA ALA A 100 -1.68 -2.97 2.16
C ALA A 100 -1.61 -1.48 1.81
N LEU A 101 -2.69 -0.77 2.11
CA LEU A 101 -2.63 0.66 2.37
C LEU A 101 -2.24 0.92 3.83
N VAL A 102 -1.28 1.82 4.03
CA VAL A 102 -0.97 2.38 5.35
C VAL A 102 -1.39 3.86 5.38
N LEU A 103 -2.26 4.24 6.32
CA LEU A 103 -2.62 5.63 6.55
C LEU A 103 -1.95 6.14 7.83
N LEU A 104 -1.06 7.10 7.68
CA LEU A 104 -0.35 7.73 8.79
C LEU A 104 -1.04 9.02 9.23
N TYR A 105 -0.99 9.30 10.53
CA TYR A 105 -1.48 10.55 11.12
C TYR A 105 -0.45 11.11 12.14
N SER A 106 -0.37 12.43 12.27
CA SER A 106 0.61 13.11 13.13
C SER A 106 -0.07 13.86 14.27
N CYS A 107 0.30 13.55 15.52
CA CYS A 107 -0.17 14.32 16.67
C CYS A 107 0.44 15.71 16.70
N ASP A 108 1.71 15.84 16.29
CA ASP A 108 2.41 17.13 16.24
C ASP A 108 1.73 18.11 15.27
N ARG A 109 0.92 17.57 14.34
CA ARG A 109 0.10 18.31 13.37
C ARG A 109 -1.40 18.29 13.68
N GLY A 110 -1.78 17.88 14.89
CA GLY A 110 -3.15 17.96 15.41
C GLY A 110 -4.09 16.85 14.93
N ALA A 111 -3.58 15.67 14.55
CA ALA A 111 -4.39 14.54 14.08
C ALA A 111 -4.76 13.52 15.17
N CYS A 112 -4.65 13.90 16.44
CA CYS A 112 -4.86 13.01 17.60
C CYS A 112 -5.98 13.47 18.53
N ASP A 113 -6.78 14.45 18.12
CA ASP A 113 -8.02 14.77 18.83
C ASP A 113 -9.10 13.70 18.56
N ASP A 114 -10.10 13.64 19.45
CA ASP A 114 -11.18 12.64 19.36
C ASP A 114 -11.89 12.66 18.00
N ALA A 115 -12.04 13.85 17.40
CA ALA A 115 -12.64 14.02 16.09
C ALA A 115 -11.79 13.36 14.98
N SER A 116 -10.48 13.59 14.97
CA SER A 116 -9.56 12.96 14.01
C SER A 116 -9.53 11.45 14.19
N ILE A 117 -9.47 10.96 15.43
CA ILE A 117 -9.50 9.52 15.71
C ILE A 117 -10.82 8.88 15.26
N GLN A 118 -11.95 9.55 15.48
CA GLN A 118 -13.25 9.10 14.98
C GLN A 118 -13.29 9.04 13.44
N GLN A 119 -12.74 10.05 12.76
CA GLN A 119 -12.64 10.06 11.30
C GLN A 119 -11.80 8.88 10.77
N LEU A 120 -10.67 8.57 11.42
CA LEU A 120 -9.83 7.41 11.08
C LEU A 120 -10.59 6.08 11.30
N GLY A 121 -11.41 5.99 12.35
CA GLY A 121 -12.32 4.85 12.55
C GLY A 121 -13.34 4.70 11.42
N GLY A 122 -13.93 5.81 10.96
CA GLY A 122 -14.83 5.81 9.81
C GLY A 122 -14.14 5.42 8.50
N PHE A 123 -12.90 5.87 8.29
CA PHE A 123 -12.07 5.44 7.17
C PHE A 123 -11.84 3.92 7.19
N ALA A 124 -11.44 3.35 8.33
CA ALA A 124 -11.22 1.91 8.45
C ALA A 124 -12.48 1.08 8.14
N GLN A 125 -13.65 1.55 8.58
CA GLN A 125 -14.94 0.89 8.35
C GLN A 125 -15.38 0.94 6.88
N GLY A 126 -15.01 1.98 6.16
CA GLY A 126 -15.35 2.17 4.74
C GLY A 126 -14.29 1.67 3.77
N PHE A 127 -13.22 1.03 4.24
CA PHE A 127 -12.09 0.63 3.40
C PHE A 127 -12.54 -0.42 2.35
N PRO A 128 -12.16 -0.27 1.08
CA PRO A 128 -12.57 -1.20 0.03
C PRO A 128 -11.73 -2.50 0.05
N ASP A 129 -12.21 -3.50 -0.68
CA ASP A 129 -11.40 -4.67 -1.03
C ASP A 129 -10.15 -4.24 -1.82
N SER A 130 -9.09 -5.05 -1.76
CA SER A 130 -7.86 -4.75 -2.47
C SER A 130 -8.03 -4.76 -4.00
N PRO A 131 -7.40 -3.84 -4.72
CA PRO A 131 -7.80 -3.50 -6.09
C PRO A 131 -7.49 -4.58 -7.13
N VAL A 132 -6.54 -5.47 -6.85
CA VAL A 132 -6.14 -6.53 -7.79
C VAL A 132 -6.48 -7.90 -7.23
N CYS A 133 -6.15 -8.16 -5.96
CA CYS A 133 -6.36 -9.45 -5.34
C CYS A 133 -7.75 -9.63 -4.71
N GLY A 134 -8.53 -8.57 -4.55
CA GLY A 134 -9.86 -8.64 -3.93
C GLY A 134 -9.82 -9.11 -2.47
N LEU A 135 -8.74 -8.82 -1.75
CA LEU A 135 -8.60 -9.14 -0.34
C LEU A 135 -9.52 -8.25 0.48
N GLN A 136 -10.29 -8.85 1.37
CA GLN A 136 -11.17 -8.09 2.25
C GLN A 136 -10.36 -7.21 3.24
N PRO A 137 -10.93 -6.07 3.67
CA PRO A 137 -10.39 -5.30 4.77
C PRO A 137 -10.13 -6.17 6.01
N GLY A 138 -9.01 -5.94 6.70
CA GLY A 138 -8.62 -6.72 7.87
C GLY A 138 -7.60 -7.84 7.61
N ILE A 139 -7.31 -8.16 6.34
CA ILE A 139 -6.32 -9.20 5.99
C ILE A 139 -4.90 -8.62 5.94
N VAL A 140 -4.63 -7.69 5.02
CA VAL A 140 -3.33 -7.00 4.91
C VAL A 140 -3.41 -5.52 5.29
N GLY A 141 -4.58 -4.89 5.09
CA GLY A 141 -4.83 -3.47 5.33
C GLY A 141 -6.31 -3.17 5.59
N PRO A 142 -6.65 -1.90 5.91
CA PRO A 142 -5.71 -0.81 6.07
C PRO A 142 -5.00 -0.90 7.44
N VAL A 143 -3.76 -0.42 7.50
CA VAL A 143 -3.09 -0.13 8.77
C VAL A 143 -3.12 1.37 8.98
N ILE A 144 -3.66 1.83 10.11
CA ILE A 144 -3.70 3.25 10.44
C ILE A 144 -2.82 3.50 11.66
N ALA A 145 -1.73 4.24 11.50
CA ALA A 145 -0.68 4.36 12.49
C ALA A 145 -0.21 5.79 12.72
N ARG A 146 0.26 6.07 13.93
CA ARG A 146 0.83 7.38 14.27
C ARG A 146 2.24 7.51 13.69
N PHE A 147 2.54 8.64 13.07
CA PHE A 147 3.90 8.95 12.62
C PHE A 147 4.16 10.46 12.53
N GLU A 148 5.19 10.95 13.21
CA GLU A 148 5.44 12.39 13.31
C GLU A 148 6.40 12.93 12.25
N GLN A 149 7.32 12.11 11.74
CA GLN A 149 8.33 12.54 10.77
C GLN A 149 7.74 12.63 9.35
N MET A 150 6.74 13.48 9.16
CA MET A 150 6.07 13.68 7.88
C MET A 150 5.67 15.16 7.67
N PRO A 151 5.48 15.61 6.40
CA PRO A 151 5.26 17.02 6.10
C PRO A 151 3.82 17.53 6.30
N THR A 152 2.82 16.64 6.40
CA THR A 152 1.38 16.99 6.44
C THR A 152 0.66 16.26 7.57
N LYS A 153 -0.59 16.65 7.86
CA LYS A 153 -1.39 16.06 8.94
C LYS A 153 -1.63 14.55 8.78
N TYR A 154 -1.84 14.09 7.54
CA TYR A 154 -1.99 12.69 7.17
C TYR A 154 -1.11 12.33 5.98
N ALA A 155 -0.76 11.05 5.85
CA ALA A 155 -0.10 10.51 4.67
C ALA A 155 -0.64 9.10 4.36
N ALA A 156 -1.15 8.86 3.16
CA ALA A 156 -1.52 7.52 2.71
C ALA A 156 -0.37 6.91 1.89
N LEU A 157 0.01 5.68 2.19
CA LEU A 157 1.13 4.98 1.58
C LEU A 157 0.65 3.68 0.94
N VAL A 158 1.20 3.41 -0.24
CA VAL A 158 1.35 2.07 -0.81
C VAL A 158 2.84 1.89 -1.11
N TRP A 159 3.27 0.71 -1.54
CA TRP A 159 4.68 0.48 -1.84
C TRP A 159 5.24 1.53 -2.83
N ASP A 160 6.36 2.16 -2.46
CA ASP A 160 7.05 3.23 -3.20
C ASP A 160 6.26 4.50 -3.52
N ARG A 161 5.10 4.72 -2.88
CA ARG A 161 4.29 5.90 -3.17
C ARG A 161 3.59 6.47 -1.94
N VAL A 162 3.47 7.78 -1.89
CA VAL A 162 2.84 8.50 -0.79
C VAL A 162 1.91 9.60 -1.29
N LEU A 163 0.75 9.71 -0.68
CA LEU A 163 -0.21 10.80 -0.84
C LEU A 163 -0.26 11.60 0.46
N TYR A 164 0.25 12.84 0.42
CA TYR A 164 0.23 13.77 1.55
C TYR A 164 -1.07 14.59 1.59
N LEU A 165 -1.64 14.75 2.79
CA LEU A 165 -2.97 15.31 3.00
C LEU A 165 -3.00 16.19 4.27
N GLU A 166 -3.53 17.41 4.16
CA GLU A 166 -3.80 18.24 5.35
C GLU A 166 -5.15 17.93 6.01
N THR A 167 -6.09 17.42 5.22
CA THR A 167 -7.40 16.96 5.66
C THR A 167 -7.61 15.51 5.22
N LEU A 168 -8.24 14.69 6.04
CA LEU A 168 -8.55 13.33 5.64
C LEU A 168 -9.71 13.32 4.63
N ASP A 169 -9.36 13.18 3.35
CA ASP A 169 -10.30 12.90 2.25
C ASP A 169 -10.30 11.39 1.97
N ASN A 170 -11.33 10.70 2.47
CA ASN A 170 -11.43 9.25 2.33
C ASN A 170 -11.46 8.82 0.86
N GLN A 171 -12.19 9.55 0.00
CA GLN A 171 -12.34 9.16 -1.39
C GLN A 171 -11.01 9.30 -2.13
N GLN A 172 -10.28 10.39 -1.90
CA GLN A 172 -8.97 10.58 -2.52
C GLN A 172 -7.98 9.49 -2.10
N VAL A 173 -8.03 9.03 -0.84
CA VAL A 173 -7.19 7.93 -0.36
C VAL A 173 -7.61 6.59 -0.97
N TYR A 174 -8.90 6.33 -1.16
CA TYR A 174 -9.37 5.12 -1.85
C TYR A 174 -9.05 5.12 -3.33
N ASP A 175 -9.13 6.27 -3.99
CA ASP A 175 -8.72 6.43 -5.40
C ASP A 175 -7.22 6.19 -5.54
N PHE A 176 -6.42 6.70 -4.61
CA PHE A 176 -4.98 6.42 -4.53
C PHE A 176 -4.69 4.93 -4.33
N TYR A 177 -5.37 4.27 -3.39
CA TYR A 177 -5.21 2.84 -3.18
C TYR A 177 -5.61 2.04 -4.40
N THR A 178 -6.75 2.39 -5.00
CA THR A 178 -7.24 1.76 -6.21
C THR A 178 -6.22 1.94 -7.31
N ALA A 179 -5.67 3.15 -7.50
CA ALA A 179 -4.71 3.50 -8.53
C ALA A 179 -3.34 2.81 -8.38
N TYR A 180 -2.89 2.45 -7.17
CA TYR A 180 -1.50 2.02 -6.97
C TYR A 180 -1.28 0.82 -6.05
N GLY A 181 -2.28 0.37 -5.29
CA GLY A 181 -2.20 -0.87 -4.53
C GLY A 181 -2.06 -2.07 -5.46
N GLU A 182 -1.22 -3.04 -5.07
CA GLU A 182 -1.15 -4.35 -5.72
C GLU A 182 -0.94 -4.29 -7.25
N ARG A 183 -0.18 -3.31 -7.76
CA ARG A 183 -0.04 -3.11 -9.20
C ARG A 183 0.85 -4.12 -9.90
N VAL A 184 0.34 -4.50 -11.06
CA VAL A 184 0.92 -5.42 -12.05
C VAL A 184 1.13 -4.69 -13.38
N SER A 185 2.22 -5.03 -14.08
CA SER A 185 2.43 -4.71 -15.50
C SER A 185 2.57 -6.03 -16.26
N GLY A 186 1.66 -6.26 -17.20
CA GLY A 186 1.53 -7.56 -17.84
C GLY A 186 1.20 -8.64 -16.81
N SER A 187 2.07 -9.64 -16.68
CA SER A 187 1.95 -10.74 -15.70
C SER A 187 2.91 -10.60 -14.51
N SER A 188 3.57 -9.45 -14.36
CA SER A 188 4.59 -9.23 -13.33
C SER A 188 4.16 -8.12 -12.38
N TRP A 189 4.37 -8.34 -11.09
CA TRP A 189 4.16 -7.33 -10.05
C TRP A 189 5.18 -6.20 -10.21
N ILE A 190 4.70 -4.96 -10.14
CA ILE A 190 5.55 -3.76 -10.12
C ILE A 190 5.69 -3.26 -8.68
N THR A 191 4.59 -3.27 -7.95
CA THR A 191 4.48 -2.80 -6.56
C THR A 191 3.25 -3.46 -5.93
N PRO A 192 3.33 -4.16 -4.80
CA PRO A 192 4.48 -4.39 -3.94
C PRO A 192 5.33 -5.60 -4.41
N PRO A 193 6.48 -5.90 -3.76
CA PRO A 193 7.36 -6.98 -4.18
C PRO A 193 6.82 -8.39 -3.91
N GLU A 194 5.88 -8.57 -2.98
CA GLU A 194 5.32 -9.90 -2.67
C GLU A 194 3.87 -10.08 -3.16
N PRO A 195 3.61 -11.09 -4.02
CA PRO A 195 2.27 -11.36 -4.52
C PRO A 195 1.37 -11.92 -3.42
N GLN A 196 0.20 -11.32 -3.21
CA GLN A 196 -0.85 -11.88 -2.34
C GLN A 196 -1.80 -12.82 -3.10
N CYS A 197 -1.79 -12.76 -4.42
CA CYS A 197 -2.59 -13.58 -5.31
C CYS A 197 -1.83 -13.84 -6.62
N ALA A 198 -2.35 -14.72 -7.47
CA ALA A 198 -1.86 -14.81 -8.83
C ALA A 198 -2.09 -13.48 -9.55
N ALA A 199 -1.08 -12.99 -10.28
CA ALA A 199 -1.28 -11.82 -11.12
C ALA A 199 -2.43 -12.11 -12.10
N PRO A 200 -3.39 -11.18 -12.27
CA PRO A 200 -4.45 -11.38 -13.23
C PRO A 200 -3.85 -11.60 -14.61
N SER A 201 -4.33 -12.63 -15.31
CA SER A 201 -3.92 -12.88 -16.69
C SER A 201 -4.24 -11.65 -17.53
N PRO A 202 -3.34 -11.18 -18.42
CA PRO A 202 -3.71 -10.16 -19.39
C PRO A 202 -4.89 -10.73 -20.19
N SER A 203 -6.08 -10.16 -20.01
CA SER A 203 -7.25 -10.56 -20.80
C SER A 203 -6.82 -10.51 -22.26
N ALA A 204 -6.90 -11.65 -22.95
CA ALA A 204 -6.88 -11.66 -24.39
C ALA A 204 -7.88 -10.58 -24.84
N ALA A 205 -7.42 -9.65 -25.67
CA ALA A 205 -8.26 -8.62 -26.27
C ALA A 205 -9.58 -9.27 -26.71
N PRO A 206 -10.74 -8.60 -26.51
CA PRO A 206 -12.01 -9.18 -26.90
C PRO A 206 -11.89 -9.63 -28.36
N SER A 207 -11.93 -10.95 -28.59
CA SER A 207 -11.92 -11.51 -29.92
C SER A 207 -13.02 -10.82 -30.69
N ALA A 208 -12.64 -10.01 -31.68
CA ALA A 208 -13.56 -9.49 -32.65
C ALA A 208 -14.36 -10.69 -33.15
N SER A 209 -15.65 -10.74 -32.81
CA SER A 209 -16.54 -11.75 -33.35
C SER A 209 -16.50 -11.59 -34.86
N PRO A 210 -16.23 -12.66 -35.63
CA PRO A 210 -16.32 -12.55 -37.07
C PRO A 210 -17.78 -12.22 -37.42
N SER A 211 -17.98 -11.07 -38.05
CA SER A 211 -19.24 -10.74 -38.74
C SER A 211 -19.61 -11.90 -39.67
N PRO A 212 -20.86 -12.38 -39.66
CA PRO A 212 -21.30 -13.40 -40.59
C PRO A 212 -21.51 -12.75 -41.95
N ASP A 213 -20.48 -12.78 -42.80
CA ASP A 213 -20.66 -12.46 -44.21
C ASP A 213 -21.24 -13.68 -44.93
N ALA A 214 -22.44 -13.48 -45.43
CA ALA A 214 -23.22 -14.44 -46.18
C ALA A 214 -22.60 -14.64 -47.56
N SER A 215 -22.22 -15.87 -47.89
CA SER A 215 -22.20 -16.36 -49.28
C SER A 215 -22.10 -17.88 -49.30
N ALA A 216 -23.25 -18.52 -49.43
CA ALA A 216 -23.36 -19.90 -49.88
C ALA A 216 -24.42 -19.96 -50.97
N SER A 217 -23.98 -19.91 -52.23
CA SER A 217 -24.76 -20.37 -53.38
C SER A 217 -24.37 -21.81 -53.69
N PRO A 218 -25.30 -22.78 -53.64
CA PRO A 218 -25.09 -24.09 -54.24
C PRO A 218 -25.70 -24.12 -55.64
N SER A 219 -24.87 -24.32 -56.67
CA SER A 219 -25.33 -24.73 -58.00
C SER A 219 -25.08 -26.24 -58.16
N THR A 220 -26.10 -27.02 -57.86
CA THR A 220 -26.22 -28.42 -58.27
C THR A 220 -26.92 -28.48 -59.63
N GLY A 221 -26.15 -28.76 -60.70
CA GLY A 221 -26.66 -29.02 -62.05
C GLY A 221 -26.36 -30.46 -62.45
N ALA A 222 -27.42 -31.26 -62.57
CA ALA A 222 -27.40 -32.69 -62.82
C ALA A 222 -27.03 -33.07 -64.27
N SER A 223 -26.51 -34.29 -64.41
CA SER A 223 -26.48 -35.07 -65.65
C SER A 223 -27.12 -36.42 -65.30
N PRO A 224 -28.06 -36.97 -66.12
CA PRO A 224 -27.63 -38.05 -67.01
C PRO A 224 -28.40 -38.19 -68.35
N SER A 225 -27.69 -38.83 -69.28
CA SER A 225 -28.09 -39.83 -70.29
C SER A 225 -29.50 -39.84 -70.87
N ALA A 226 -29.56 -39.68 -72.20
CA ALA A 226 -30.58 -40.29 -73.04
C ALA A 226 -29.97 -40.72 -74.40
N GLU A 227 -29.95 -42.02 -74.63
CA GLU A 227 -30.01 -42.65 -75.95
C GLU A 227 -31.01 -43.81 -75.81
N PRO A 228 -31.94 -44.01 -76.76
CA PRO A 228 -31.61 -44.92 -77.87
C PRO A 228 -32.26 -44.58 -79.23
N SER A 229 -31.69 -45.13 -80.31
CA SER A 229 -32.34 -45.43 -81.62
C SER A 229 -33.52 -46.43 -81.46
N PRO A 230 -34.41 -46.74 -82.45
CA PRO A 230 -34.27 -46.65 -83.92
C PRO A 230 -35.53 -46.23 -84.73
N SER A 231 -35.36 -46.00 -86.05
CA SER A 231 -36.09 -46.61 -87.19
C SER A 231 -35.83 -45.86 -88.48
#